data_AF-A0A2S8RHA9-F1
#
_entry.id   AF-A0A2S8RHA9-F1
#
_cell.length_a   1.000
_cell.length_b   1.000
_cell.length_c   1.000
_cell.angle_alpha   90.00
_cell.angle_beta   90.00
_cell.angle_gamma   90.00
#
_symmetry.space_group_name_H-M   'P 1'
#
loop_
_entity.id
_entity.type
_entity.pdbx_description
1 polymer ?
#
loop_
_entity_poly.entity_id
_entity_poly.type
_entity_poly.pdbx_seq_one_letter_code
_entity_poly.pdbx_strand_id
1 'polypeptide(L)'
;MRVDYSMLAHKVALAITGRGPVVRQFPLGPGIDFAGTIEASDHSDYGPHDRALLNGWGVGEARSSGLSQKACVRGEWLIPPPLGSTAPQAVAIGTAGYTAMLSILVLERHGLKPEQGDVLVTGATAGEALQWRCWRDWGTASSRRPDGPRRSGICVG
;
A
#
# COMPACT_ATOMS: atom_id res chain seq x y z
N MET A 1 -9.47 -5.47 -14.48
CA MET A 1 -9.33 -6.12 -13.16
C MET A 1 -10.62 -5.97 -12.37
N ARG A 2 -11.09 -7.05 -11.72
CA ARG A 2 -12.15 -6.98 -10.69
C ARG A 2 -11.50 -6.51 -9.39
N VAL A 3 -11.98 -5.40 -8.86
CA VAL A 3 -11.47 -4.83 -7.61
C VAL A 3 -12.16 -5.53 -6.45
N ASP A 4 -11.37 -6.14 -5.57
CA ASP A 4 -11.89 -6.82 -4.38
C ASP A 4 -11.85 -5.85 -3.17
N TYR A 5 -10.80 -5.02 -3.05
CA TYR A 5 -10.65 -4.03 -1.98
C TYR A 5 -9.98 -2.75 -2.50
N SER A 6 -10.32 -1.59 -1.91
CA SER A 6 -9.71 -0.29 -2.15
C SER A 6 -9.60 0.49 -0.83
N MET A 7 -8.72 1.49 -0.77
CA MET A 7 -8.47 2.29 0.43
C MET A 7 -8.92 3.74 0.24
N LEU A 8 -9.45 4.32 1.32
CA LEU A 8 -9.69 5.76 1.41
C LEU A 8 -8.49 6.46 2.07
N ALA A 9 -7.57 6.95 1.26
CA ALA A 9 -6.46 7.78 1.73
C ALA A 9 -6.88 9.26 1.91
N HIS A 10 -6.10 10.04 2.68
CA HIS A 10 -6.33 11.48 2.87
C HIS A 10 -6.46 12.22 1.52
N LYS A 11 -5.58 11.90 0.56
CA LYS A 11 -5.62 12.46 -0.80
C LYS A 11 -6.93 12.15 -1.54
N VAL A 12 -7.48 10.95 -1.35
CA VAL A 12 -8.77 10.55 -1.93
C VAL A 12 -9.91 11.33 -1.29
N ALA A 13 -9.88 11.57 0.02
CA ALA A 13 -10.87 12.40 0.69
C ALA A 13 -10.84 13.86 0.19
N LEU A 14 -9.65 14.43 -0.05
CA LEU A 14 -9.51 15.75 -0.67
C LEU A 14 -10.09 15.79 -2.08
N ALA A 15 -9.88 14.74 -2.88
CA ALA A 15 -10.46 14.61 -4.22
C ALA A 15 -11.99 14.57 -4.20
N ILE A 16 -12.58 13.77 -3.30
CA ILE A 16 -14.04 13.61 -3.16
C ILE A 16 -14.70 14.91 -2.67
N THR A 17 -14.08 15.57 -1.70
CA THR A 17 -14.64 16.80 -1.09
C THR A 17 -14.35 18.06 -1.90
N GLY A 18 -13.53 17.99 -2.94
CA GLY A 18 -13.07 19.14 -3.71
C GLY A 18 -12.16 20.11 -2.93
N ARG A 19 -11.64 19.69 -1.77
CA ARG A 19 -10.86 20.54 -0.85
C ARG A 19 -9.35 20.53 -1.14
N GLY A 20 -8.94 20.36 -2.40
CA GLY A 20 -7.55 20.43 -2.80
C GLY A 20 -7.33 20.16 -4.29
N PRO A 21 -6.16 20.52 -4.85
CA PRO A 21 -5.85 20.37 -6.28
C PRO A 21 -5.42 18.93 -6.64
N VAL A 22 -6.23 17.95 -6.25
CA VAL A 22 -5.95 16.52 -6.47
C VAL A 22 -6.48 16.07 -7.84
N VAL A 23 -7.74 16.39 -8.14
CA VAL A 23 -8.38 16.01 -9.40
C VAL A 23 -7.88 16.92 -10.52
N ARG A 24 -7.39 16.33 -11.61
CA ARG A 24 -6.88 17.07 -12.78
C ARG A 24 -7.91 17.23 -13.89
N GLN A 25 -8.90 16.35 -13.95
CA GLN A 25 -9.96 16.36 -14.96
C GLN A 25 -11.21 15.68 -14.41
N PHE A 26 -12.40 16.16 -14.78
CA PHE A 26 -13.69 15.52 -14.51
C PHE A 26 -14.34 15.02 -15.82
N PRO A 27 -15.19 13.98 -15.79
CA PRO A 27 -15.53 13.14 -14.62
C PRO A 27 -14.39 12.17 -14.26
N LEU A 28 -14.20 11.92 -12.96
CA LEU A 28 -13.13 11.05 -12.44
C LEU A 28 -13.65 10.14 -11.33
N GLY A 29 -13.41 8.84 -11.47
CA GLY A 29 -13.57 7.88 -10.36
C GLY A 29 -12.38 7.99 -9.39
N PRO A 30 -12.58 8.26 -8.09
CA PRO A 30 -11.51 8.41 -7.10
C PRO A 30 -10.95 7.05 -6.62
N GLY A 31 -9.79 7.07 -5.95
CA GLY A 31 -9.17 5.88 -5.33
C GLY A 31 -7.78 5.58 -5.87
N ILE A 32 -6.74 5.82 -5.09
CA ILE A 32 -5.35 5.68 -5.53
C ILE A 32 -4.76 4.29 -5.26
N ASP A 33 -5.43 3.49 -4.43
CA ASP A 33 -4.99 2.18 -3.97
C ASP A 33 -6.12 1.16 -4.14
N PHE A 34 -5.81 0.01 -4.74
CA PHE A 34 -6.73 -1.12 -4.79
C PHE A 34 -6.00 -2.44 -5.05
N ALA A 35 -6.62 -3.55 -4.64
CA ALA A 35 -6.17 -4.90 -4.96
C ALA A 35 -7.35 -5.73 -5.46
N GLY A 36 -7.05 -6.70 -6.33
CA GLY A 36 -8.06 -7.58 -6.83
C GLY A 36 -7.53 -8.65 -7.77
N THR A 37 -8.43 -9.13 -8.62
CA THR A 37 -8.19 -10.28 -9.50
C THR A 37 -8.30 -9.84 -10.96
N ILE A 38 -7.33 -10.21 -11.79
CA ILE A 38 -7.35 -9.93 -13.23
C ILE A 38 -8.47 -10.73 -13.88
N GLU A 39 -9.37 -10.04 -14.59
CA GLU A 39 -10.44 -10.69 -15.37
C GLU A 39 -9.99 -10.95 -16.81
N ALA A 40 -9.25 -10.00 -17.38
CA ALA A 40 -8.68 -10.06 -18.72
C ALA A 40 -7.44 -9.15 -18.75
N SER A 41 -6.46 -9.52 -19.58
CA SER A 41 -5.20 -8.80 -19.74
C SER A 41 -4.59 -9.12 -21.11
N ASP A 42 -4.06 -8.08 -21.76
CA ASP A 42 -3.21 -8.20 -22.96
C ASP A 42 -1.71 -8.05 -22.61
N HIS A 43 -1.38 -7.89 -21.32
CA HIS A 43 -0.01 -7.73 -20.83
C HIS A 43 0.61 -9.11 -20.56
N SER A 44 1.84 -9.34 -21.02
CA SER A 44 2.51 -10.66 -20.91
C SER A 44 2.65 -11.17 -19.48
N ASP A 45 2.82 -10.25 -18.53
CA ASP A 45 3.14 -10.59 -17.14
C ASP A 45 1.89 -10.88 -16.27
N TYR A 46 0.69 -10.67 -16.82
CA TYR A 46 -0.57 -10.85 -16.09
C TYR A 46 -1.60 -11.59 -16.95
N GLY A 47 -2.16 -12.67 -16.41
CA GLY A 47 -3.25 -13.42 -17.01
C GLY A 47 -4.54 -13.36 -16.17
N PRO A 48 -5.67 -13.86 -16.71
CA PRO A 48 -6.89 -14.04 -15.93
C PRO A 48 -6.63 -14.85 -14.66
N HIS A 49 -7.33 -14.49 -13.58
CA HIS A 49 -7.21 -15.04 -12.22
C HIS A 49 -5.96 -14.67 -11.42
N ASP A 50 -4.99 -13.99 -12.03
CA ASP A 50 -3.86 -13.45 -11.27
C ASP A 50 -4.32 -12.40 -10.27
N ARG A 51 -3.65 -12.37 -9.12
CA ARG A 51 -3.85 -11.32 -8.13
C ARG A 51 -2.85 -10.20 -8.35
N ALA A 52 -3.36 -8.97 -8.31
CA ALA A 52 -2.54 -7.77 -8.46
C ALA A 52 -3.03 -6.67 -7.52
N LEU A 53 -2.13 -5.73 -7.23
CA LEU A 53 -2.45 -4.48 -6.56
C LEU A 53 -1.91 -3.30 -7.35
N LEU A 54 -2.50 -2.14 -7.12
CA LEU A 54 -2.04 -0.85 -7.64
C LEU A 54 -1.98 0.16 -6.49
N ASN A 55 -0.90 0.93 -6.46
CA ASN A 55 -0.72 2.10 -5.59
C ASN A 55 -0.14 3.30 -6.37
N GLY A 56 -0.93 4.35 -6.59
CA GLY A 56 -0.48 5.60 -7.21
C GLY A 56 -0.61 5.68 -8.74
N TRP A 57 0.49 5.97 -9.46
CA TRP A 57 0.53 6.13 -10.93
C TRP A 57 -0.43 7.18 -11.54
N GLY A 58 -0.87 8.17 -10.76
CA GLY A 58 -1.85 9.17 -11.19
C GLY A 58 -3.27 8.61 -11.37
N VAL A 59 -3.49 7.36 -10.98
CA VAL A 59 -4.79 6.70 -10.90
C VAL A 59 -5.54 7.29 -9.70
N GLY A 60 -6.77 7.75 -9.91
CA GLY A 60 -7.56 8.50 -8.93
C GLY A 60 -7.24 10.01 -8.89
N GLU A 61 -6.41 10.51 -9.82
CA GLU A 61 -6.04 11.93 -9.95
C GLU A 61 -6.25 12.46 -11.37
N ALA A 62 -5.62 11.80 -12.35
CA ALA A 62 -5.69 12.13 -13.77
C ALA A 62 -6.41 11.03 -14.58
N ARG A 63 -6.61 9.85 -14.00
CA ARG A 63 -7.24 8.70 -14.63
C ARG A 63 -8.19 8.03 -13.64
N SER A 64 -9.39 7.66 -14.10
CA SER A 64 -10.41 7.04 -13.25
C SER A 64 -9.94 5.71 -12.66
N SER A 65 -10.39 5.40 -11.44
CA SER A 65 -9.76 4.39 -10.62
C SER A 65 -10.70 3.48 -9.79
N GLY A 66 -10.12 2.85 -8.76
CA GLY A 66 -10.58 1.65 -8.07
C GLY A 66 -11.53 1.83 -6.88
N LEU A 67 -12.07 3.01 -6.58
CA LEU A 67 -13.35 3.07 -5.83
C LEU A 67 -14.51 2.71 -6.78
N SER A 68 -14.40 1.52 -7.36
CA SER A 68 -15.26 0.92 -8.38
C SER A 68 -15.07 -0.59 -8.28
N GLN A 69 -16.08 -1.37 -8.69
CA GLN A 69 -15.97 -2.84 -8.75
C GLN A 69 -15.01 -3.32 -9.85
N LYS A 70 -14.71 -2.48 -10.84
CA LYS A 70 -13.80 -2.78 -11.94
C LYS A 70 -12.87 -1.61 -12.25
N ALA A 71 -11.62 -1.94 -12.56
CA ALA A 71 -10.62 -0.98 -13.00
C ALA A 71 -9.87 -1.51 -14.24
N CYS A 72 -9.67 -0.62 -15.22
CA CYS A 72 -8.82 -0.88 -16.39
C CYS A 72 -7.58 0.00 -16.27
N VAL A 73 -6.42 -0.63 -16.12
CA VAL A 73 -5.14 0.03 -15.87
C VAL A 73 -4.05 -0.65 -16.69
N ARG A 74 -2.93 0.04 -16.87
CA ARG A 74 -1.78 -0.52 -17.58
C ARG A 74 -1.13 -1.60 -16.71
N GLY A 75 -0.76 -2.73 -17.31
CA GLY A 75 -0.13 -3.86 -16.61
C GLY A 75 1.16 -3.45 -15.90
N GLU A 76 1.95 -2.59 -16.52
CA GLU A 76 3.17 -2.00 -15.95
C GLU A 76 2.99 -1.15 -14.68
N TRP A 77 1.75 -0.84 -14.27
CA TRP A 77 1.46 -0.17 -12.99
C TRP A 77 1.09 -1.13 -11.87
N LEU A 78 0.82 -2.39 -12.23
CA LEU A 78 0.43 -3.40 -11.28
C LEU A 78 1.66 -3.96 -10.58
N ILE A 79 1.44 -4.40 -9.34
CA ILE A 79 2.46 -5.03 -8.52
C ILE A 79 1.88 -6.37 -8.04
N PRO A 80 2.65 -7.47 -8.06
CA PRO A 80 2.22 -8.70 -7.42
C PRO A 80 2.05 -8.48 -5.91
N PRO A 81 0.98 -9.00 -5.28
CA PRO A 81 0.80 -8.86 -3.85
C PRO A 81 1.91 -9.56 -3.08
N PRO A 82 2.32 -9.05 -1.90
CA PRO A 82 3.27 -9.72 -1.03
C PRO A 82 2.87 -11.19 -0.80
N LEU A 83 3.86 -12.07 -0.79
CA LEU A 83 3.62 -13.51 -0.65
C LEU A 83 2.81 -13.80 0.63
N GLY A 84 1.73 -14.56 0.50
CA GLY A 84 0.85 -14.92 1.61
C GLY A 84 -0.10 -13.82 2.07
N SER A 85 -0.08 -12.62 1.47
CA SER A 85 -1.02 -11.55 1.82
C SER A 85 -2.40 -11.74 1.19
N THR A 86 -3.44 -11.45 1.95
CA THR A 86 -4.81 -11.33 1.45
C THR A 86 -5.02 -9.95 0.80
N ALA A 87 -6.04 -9.80 -0.06
CA ALA A 87 -6.35 -8.52 -0.69
C ALA A 87 -6.57 -7.37 0.32
N PRO A 88 -7.31 -7.56 1.44
CA PRO A 88 -7.45 -6.50 2.43
C PRO A 88 -6.11 -6.18 3.13
N GLN A 89 -5.25 -7.16 3.39
CA GLN A 89 -3.92 -6.90 3.96
C GLN A 89 -3.03 -6.09 3.01
N ALA A 90 -3.02 -6.42 1.72
CA ALA A 90 -2.25 -5.68 0.72
C ALA A 90 -2.71 -4.22 0.59
N VAL A 91 -4.03 -3.99 0.58
CA VAL A 91 -4.62 -2.65 0.50
C VAL A 91 -4.45 -1.86 1.81
N ALA A 92 -4.46 -2.53 2.97
CA ALA A 92 -4.22 -1.88 4.26
C ALA A 92 -2.81 -1.31 4.39
N ILE A 93 -1.82 -1.92 3.72
CA ILE A 93 -0.49 -1.31 3.55
C ILE A 93 -0.63 -0.09 2.63
N GLY A 94 -1.16 -0.29 1.41
CA GLY A 94 -1.49 0.78 0.46
C GLY A 94 -0.34 1.75 0.17
N THR A 95 -0.66 2.93 -0.35
CA THR A 95 0.31 4.00 -0.61
C THR A 95 0.99 4.48 0.67
N ALA A 96 0.26 4.53 1.79
CA ALA A 96 0.78 5.02 3.07
C ALA A 96 1.91 4.13 3.63
N GLY A 97 1.70 2.82 3.69
CA GLY A 97 2.70 1.86 4.15
C GLY A 97 3.86 1.69 3.17
N TYR A 98 3.58 1.77 1.87
CA TYR A 98 4.64 1.82 0.85
C TYR A 98 5.57 3.03 1.06
N THR A 99 5.00 4.21 1.29
CA THR A 99 5.75 5.44 1.53
C THR A 99 6.53 5.39 2.86
N ALA A 100 5.94 4.82 3.91
CA ALA A 100 6.61 4.57 5.17
C ALA A 100 7.84 3.67 5.00
N MET A 101 7.71 2.56 4.27
CA MET A 101 8.83 1.65 4.02
C MET A 101 9.93 2.27 3.17
N LEU A 102 9.59 3.05 2.14
CA LEU A 102 10.59 3.81 1.37
C LEU A 102 11.38 4.78 2.26
N SER A 103 10.71 5.44 3.20
CA SER A 103 11.35 6.35 4.15
C SER A 103 12.31 5.61 5.08
N ILE A 104 11.93 4.43 5.59
CA ILE A 104 12.80 3.54 6.37
C ILE A 104 14.04 3.15 5.57
N LEU A 105 13.86 2.65 4.34
CA LEU A 105 14.97 2.19 3.49
C LEU A 105 15.98 3.29 3.22
N VAL A 106 15.54 4.54 3.05
CA VAL A 106 16.43 5.69 2.90
C VAL A 106 17.23 5.92 4.19
N LEU A 107 16.59 5.88 5.36
CA LEU A 107 17.31 6.04 6.63
C LEU A 107 18.33 4.92 6.86
N GLU A 108 17.98 3.66 6.59
CA GLU A 108 18.90 2.52 6.69
C GLU A 108 20.10 2.66 5.75
N ARG A 109 19.88 3.11 4.51
CA ARG A 109 20.95 3.43 3.55
C ARG A 109 21.88 4.53 4.05
N HIS A 110 21.37 5.45 4.88
CA HIS A 110 22.15 6.48 5.55
C HIS A 110 22.75 6.03 6.88
N GLY A 111 22.69 4.72 7.18
CA GLY A 111 23.36 4.12 8.33
C GLY A 111 22.55 4.16 9.62
N LEU A 112 21.24 4.43 9.54
CA LEU A 112 20.35 4.24 10.68
C LEU A 112 20.37 2.77 11.11
N LYS A 113 20.60 2.53 12.40
CA LYS A 113 20.55 1.20 13.01
C LYS A 113 19.66 1.20 14.25
N PRO A 114 19.01 0.07 14.60
CA PRO A 114 18.15 -0.03 15.77
C PRO A 114 18.84 0.35 17.09
N GLU A 115 20.16 0.17 17.19
CA GLU A 115 20.93 0.42 18.41
C GLU A 115 21.24 1.92 18.63
N GLN A 116 20.95 2.79 17.66
CA GLN A 116 21.26 4.23 17.72
C GLN A 116 20.22 5.05 18.50
N GLY A 117 19.27 4.39 19.14
CA GLY A 117 18.25 5.02 19.97
C GLY A 117 16.91 5.19 19.26
N ASP A 118 16.09 6.10 19.80
CA ASP A 118 14.73 6.29 19.32
C ASP A 118 14.66 7.11 18.02
N VAL A 119 13.75 6.70 17.13
CA VAL A 119 13.42 7.40 15.89
C VAL A 119 12.11 8.16 16.08
N LEU A 120 12.14 9.46 15.85
CA LEU A 120 10.95 10.30 15.90
C LEU A 120 10.07 10.05 14.66
N VAL A 121 8.79 9.72 14.90
CA VAL A 121 7.76 9.66 13.85
C VAL A 121 6.70 10.72 14.14
N THR A 122 6.64 11.75 13.31
CA THR A 122 5.64 12.82 13.42
C THR A 122 4.29 12.36 12.86
N GLY A 123 3.17 12.85 13.42
CA GLY A 123 1.84 12.48 12.93
C GLY A 123 1.49 11.01 13.19
N ALA A 124 1.87 10.48 14.35
CA ALA A 124 1.83 9.04 14.70
C ALA A 124 0.48 8.32 14.55
N THR A 125 -0.62 9.07 14.44
CA THR A 125 -1.99 8.54 14.25
C THR A 125 -2.41 8.49 12.77
N ALA A 126 -1.62 9.07 11.86
CA ALA A 126 -1.85 8.98 10.43
C ALA A 126 -1.48 7.59 9.90
N GLY A 127 -2.12 7.18 8.79
CA GLY A 127 -1.91 5.86 8.20
C GLY A 127 -0.44 5.55 7.90
N GLU A 128 0.34 6.54 7.46
CA GLU A 128 1.78 6.38 7.19
C GLU A 128 2.53 6.02 8.47
N ALA A 129 2.29 6.74 9.57
CA ALA A 129 2.99 6.55 10.83
C ALA A 129 2.57 5.28 11.60
N LEU A 130 1.34 4.79 11.39
CA LEU A 130 0.92 3.48 11.92
C LEU A 130 1.72 2.34 11.27
N GLN A 131 2.04 2.45 9.99
CA GLN A 131 2.83 1.43 9.27
C GLN A 131 4.29 1.40 9.75
N TRP A 132 4.83 2.53 10.20
CA TRP A 132 6.15 2.58 10.88
C TRP A 132 6.20 1.75 12.17
N ARG A 133 5.11 1.72 12.96
CA ARG A 133 5.04 0.90 14.18
C ARG A 133 5.10 -0.58 13.85
N CYS A 134 4.34 -1.02 12.84
CA CYS A 134 4.38 -2.41 12.38
C CYS A 134 5.77 -2.83 11.91
N TRP A 135 6.52 -1.94 11.26
CA TRP A 135 7.90 -2.22 10.87
C TRP A 135 8.84 -2.45 12.07
N ARG A 136 8.74 -1.65 13.16
CA ARG A 136 9.59 -1.81 14.36
C ARG A 136 9.44 -3.22 14.96
N ASP A 137 8.20 -3.72 14.99
CA ASP A 137 7.89 -5.06 15.47
C ASP A 137 8.38 -6.15 14.50
N TRP A 138 8.44 -5.86 13.20
CA TRP A 138 8.99 -6.77 12.18
C TRP A 138 10.53 -6.82 12.19
N GLY A 139 11.20 -5.68 12.34
CA GLY A 139 12.67 -5.59 12.43
C GLY A 139 13.22 -6.31 13.66
N THR A 140 12.53 -6.23 14.80
CA THR A 140 12.86 -6.99 16.01
C THR A 140 12.55 -8.49 15.92
N ALA A 141 11.61 -8.89 15.04
CA ALA A 141 11.35 -10.30 14.76
C ALA A 141 12.41 -10.91 13.82
N SER A 142 12.88 -10.15 12.82
CA SER A 142 13.88 -10.61 11.84
C SER A 142 15.29 -10.80 12.41
N SER A 143 15.62 -10.14 13.51
CA SER A 143 16.92 -10.29 14.21
C SER A 143 16.97 -11.46 15.22
N ARG A 144 15.84 -12.15 15.47
CA ARG A 144 15.81 -13.34 16.34
C ARG A 144 16.11 -14.60 15.52
N ARG A 145 17.19 -15.30 15.88
CA ARG A 145 17.60 -16.60 15.32
C ARG A 145 16.45 -17.63 15.32
N PRO A 146 16.48 -18.65 14.43
CA PRO A 146 15.36 -19.56 14.17
C PRO A 146 14.93 -20.49 15.31
N ASP A 147 15.67 -20.58 16.42
CA ASP A 147 15.52 -21.64 17.42
C ASP A 147 14.76 -21.22 18.70
N GLY A 148 14.00 -20.13 18.67
CA GLY A 148 13.13 -19.69 19.77
C GLY A 148 11.67 -20.13 19.59
N PRO A 149 10.91 -20.41 20.67
CA PRO A 149 9.53 -20.88 20.54
C PRO A 149 8.67 -19.83 19.80
N ARG A 150 8.07 -20.26 18.68
CA ARG A 150 7.18 -19.42 17.87
C ARG A 150 5.97 -19.02 18.71
N ARG A 151 5.89 -17.74 19.09
CA ARG A 151 4.62 -17.14 19.49
C ARG A 151 4.00 -16.51 18.25
N SER A 152 2.88 -17.09 17.81
CA SER A 152 2.00 -16.54 16.79
C SER A 152 1.53 -15.15 17.21
N GLY A 153 2.05 -14.11 16.57
CA GLY A 153 1.59 -12.74 16.74
C GLY A 153 1.16 -12.18 15.38
N ILE A 154 -0.11 -12.38 15.04
CA ILE A 154 -0.81 -11.52 14.09
C ILE A 154 -1.36 -10.38 14.96
N CYS A 155 -0.75 -9.19 14.90
CA CYS A 155 -1.32 -8.02 15.54
C CYS A 155 -2.33 -7.39 14.59
N VAL A 156 -3.60 -7.70 14.81
CA VAL A 156 -4.74 -6.85 14.41
C VAL A 156 -5.03 -5.92 15.58
N GLY A 157 -5.10 -4.62 15.30
CA GLY A 157 -5.56 -3.57 16.20
C GLY A 157 -6.15 -2.44 15.36
#